data_AF-A0A932EFQ0-F1
#
_entry.id   AF-A0A932EFQ0-F1
#
_cell.length_a   1.000
_cell.length_b   1.000
_cell.length_c   1.000
_cell.angle_alpha   90.00
_cell.angle_beta   90.00
_cell.angle_gamma   90.00
#
_symmetry.space_group_name_H-M   'P 1'
#
loop_
_entity.id
_entity.type
_entity.pdbx_description
1 polymer ?
#
loop_
_entity_poly.entity_id
_entity_poly.type
_entity_poly.pdbx_seq_one_letter_code
_entity_poly.pdbx_strand_id
1 'polypeptide(L)' 'MSNRTVGYFASIIKNSKELNKKEKEILVKRLKDTTLEKIGKRYKVSGERVRQIEEQALLKFIKKACQLFLFD' A
#
# COMPACT_ATOMS: atom_id res chain seq x y z
N MET A 1 -16.37 9.00 -11.98
CA MET A 1 -15.20 9.60 -12.66
C MET A 1 -13.94 8.91 -12.16
N SER A 2 -13.06 8.44 -13.05
CA SER A 2 -11.77 7.87 -12.64
C SER A 2 -10.92 8.97 -12.01
N ASN A 3 -10.69 8.88 -10.70
CA ASN A 3 -9.86 9.84 -9.99
C ASN A 3 -8.40 9.64 -10.45
N ARG A 4 -7.93 10.50 -11.38
CA ARG A 4 -6.62 10.38 -12.05
C ARG A 4 -5.48 10.23 -11.03
N THR A 5 -5.63 10.91 -9.89
CA THR A 5 -4.74 10.87 -8.73
C THR A 5 -4.62 9.47 -8.13
N VAL A 6 -5.74 8.76 -7.92
CA VAL A 6 -5.73 7.38 -7.38
C VAL A 6 -5.06 6.42 -8.36
N GLY A 7 -5.28 6.60 -9.67
CA GLY A 7 -4.62 5.81 -10.71
C GLY A 7 -3.10 6.01 -10.74
N TYR A 8 -2.65 7.25 -10.63
CA TYR A 8 -1.24 7.61 -10.53
C TYR A 8 -0.57 6.96 -9.30
N PHE A 9 -1.14 7.14 -8.11
CA PHE A 9 -0.59 6.55 -6.88
C PHE A 9 -0.61 5.02 -6.90
N ALA A 10 -1.67 4.41 -7.41
CA ALA A 10 -1.73 2.95 -7.56
C ALA A 10 -0.62 2.43 -8.49
N SER A 11 -0.24 3.20 -9.51
CA SER A 11 0.85 2.84 -10.44
C SER A 11 2.22 2.97 -9.77
N ILE A 12 2.46 4.03 -8.98
CA ILE A 12 3.68 4.17 -8.18
C ILE A 12 3.85 2.99 -7.22
N ILE A 13 2.79 2.64 -6.48
CA ILE A 13 2.85 1.54 -5.50
C ILE A 13 3.13 0.21 -6.18
N LYS A 14 2.50 -0.05 -7.34
CA LYS A 14 2.76 -1.26 -8.13
C LYS A 14 4.21 -1.37 -8.58
N ASN A 15 4.82 -0.25 -8.94
CA ASN A 15 6.20 -0.18 -9.44
C ASN A 15 7.27 -0.13 -8.34
N SER A 16 6.89 0.08 -7.07
CA SER A 16 7.84 0.08 -5.95
C SER A 16 8.58 -1.26 -5.82
N LYS A 17 9.90 -1.24 -5.72
CA LYS A 17 10.72 -2.46 -5.55
C LYS A 17 10.77 -2.94 -4.09
N GLU A 18 10.57 -2.05 -3.14
CA GLU A 18 10.70 -2.29 -1.70
C GLU A 18 9.50 -3.05 -1.10
N LEU A 19 8.37 -3.03 -1.80
CA LEU A 19 7.14 -3.66 -1.35
C LEU A 19 6.99 -5.05 -1.96
N ASN A 20 6.58 -6.01 -1.14
CA ASN A 20 6.25 -7.34 -1.61
C ASN A 20 4.85 -7.37 -2.25
N LYS A 21 4.54 -8.40 -3.04
CA LYS A 21 3.27 -8.54 -3.78
C LYS A 21 2.04 -8.33 -2.90
N LYS A 22 2.06 -8.90 -1.69
CA LYS A 22 0.96 -8.78 -0.70
C LYS A 22 0.80 -7.34 -0.20
N GLU A 23 1.89 -6.66 0.12
CA GLU A 23 1.91 -5.28 0.59
C GLU A 23 1.38 -4.33 -0.51
N LYS A 24 1.86 -4.49 -1.73
CA LYS A 24 1.36 -3.75 -2.91
C LYS A 24 -0.14 -3.89 -3.08
N GLU A 25 -0.65 -5.12 -3.01
CA GLU A 25 -2.07 -5.36 -3.21
C GLU A 25 -2.93 -4.77 -2.09
N ILE A 26 -2.47 -4.85 -0.83
CA ILE A 26 -3.16 -4.24 0.31
C ILE A 26 -3.23 -2.72 0.12
N LEU A 27 -2.11 -2.05 -0.15
CA LEU A 27 -2.09 -0.60 -0.34
C LEU A 27 -2.93 -0.14 -1.54
N VAL A 28 -2.88 -0.85 -2.67
CA VAL A 28 -3.70 -0.52 -3.85
C VAL A 28 -5.20 -0.67 -3.57
N LYS A 29 -5.60 -1.66 -2.75
CA LYS A 29 -7.01 -1.82 -2.35
C LYS A 29 -7.46 -0.75 -1.36
N ARG A 30 -6.57 -0.35 -0.45
CA ARG A 30 -6.82 0.74 0.51
C ARG A 30 -7.00 2.08 -0.21
N LEU A 31 -6.19 2.35 -1.23
CA LEU A 31 -6.36 3.50 -2.15
C LEU A 31 -7.70 3.50 -2.91
N LYS A 32 -8.36 2.34 -3.03
CA LYS A 32 -9.68 2.18 -3.67
C LYS A 32 -10.79 1.99 -2.62
N ASP A 33 -10.58 2.50 -1.41
CA ASP A 33 -11.55 2.48 -0.30
C ASP A 33 -12.05 1.09 0.11
N THR A 34 -11.25 0.03 -0.13
CA THR A 34 -11.59 -1.30 0.36
C THR A 34 -11.33 -1.39 1.87
N THR A 35 -12.31 -1.89 2.62
CA THR A 35 -12.19 -2.06 4.08
C THR A 35 -11.19 -3.15 4.46
N LEU A 36 -10.55 -3.01 5.62
CA LEU A 36 -9.59 -3.96 6.16
C LEU A 36 -10.16 -5.37 6.28
N GLU A 37 -11.43 -5.49 6.70
CA GLU A 37 -12.12 -6.77 6.81
C GLU A 37 -12.29 -7.46 5.45
N LYS A 38 -12.68 -6.72 4.40
CA LYS A 38 -12.81 -7.27 3.05
C LYS A 38 -11.47 -7.77 2.50
N ILE A 39 -10.40 -7.03 2.79
CA ILE A 39 -9.04 -7.44 2.45
C ILE A 39 -8.63 -8.68 3.24
N GLY A 40 -8.91 -8.69 4.55
CA GLY A 40 -8.60 -9.77 5.48
C GLY A 40 -9.27 -11.09 5.07
N LYS A 41 -10.56 -11.04 4.70
CA LYS A 41 -11.30 -12.20 4.16
C LYS A 41 -10.60 -12.84 2.97
N ARG A 42 -10.08 -12.06 2.02
CA ARG A 42 -9.35 -12.59 0.85
C ARG A 42 -8.06 -13.30 1.23
N TYR A 43 -7.38 -12.82 2.27
CA TYR A 43 -6.11 -13.36 2.73
C TYR A 43 -6.24 -14.32 3.91
N LYS A 44 -7.47 -14.64 4.34
CA LYS A 44 -7.77 -15.45 5.53
C LYS A 44 -7.05 -14.94 6.79
N VAL A 45 -7.00 -13.62 6.96
CA VAL A 45 -6.42 -12.95 8.14
C VAL A 45 -7.42 -11.96 8.75
N SER A 46 -7.21 -11.58 10.01
CA SER A 46 -8.01 -10.55 10.67
C SER A 46 -7.79 -9.17 10.02
N GLY A 47 -8.79 -8.29 10.14
CA GLY A 47 -8.66 -6.90 9.69
C GLY A 47 -7.50 -6.17 10.38
N GLU A 48 -7.28 -6.46 11.67
CA GLU A 48 -6.15 -5.93 12.43
C GLU A 48 -4.80 -6.39 11.86
N ARG A 49 -4.70 -7.66 11.42
CA ARG A 49 -3.49 -8.13 10.76
C ARG A 49 -3.26 -7.43 9.43
N VAL A 50 -4.32 -7.07 8.70
CA VAL A 50 -4.20 -6.23 7.50
C VAL A 50 -3.70 -4.83 7.85
N ARG A 51 -4.21 -4.21 8.92
CA ARG A 51 -3.78 -2.89 9.41
C ARG A 51 -2.28 -2.87 9.72
N GLN A 52 -1.79 -3.87 10.44
CA GLN A 52 -0.36 -4.02 10.75
C GLN A 52 0.50 -4.12 9.49
N ILE A 53 0.06 -4.90 8.49
CA ILE A 53 0.78 -5.03 7.22
C ILE A 53 0.74 -3.71 6.43
N GLU A 54 -0.38 -3.01 6.41
CA GLU A 54 -0.53 -1.69 5.80
C GLU A 54 0.45 -0.68 6.42
N GLU A 55 0.52 -0.61 7.75
CA GLU A 55 1.40 0.30 8.48
C GLU A 55 2.88 0.02 8.17
N GLN A 56 3.30 -1.25 8.20
CA GLN A 56 4.67 -1.64 7.84
C GLN A 56 5.00 -1.33 6.38
N ALA A 57 4.05 -1.55 5.46
CA ALA A 57 4.22 -1.26 4.05
C ALA A 57 4.36 0.25 3.80
N LEU A 58 3.55 1.08 4.47
CA LEU A 58 3.66 2.54 4.39
C LEU A 58 5.01 3.04 4.92
N LEU A 59 5.47 2.52 6.06
CA LEU A 59 6.77 2.88 6.62
C LEU A 59 7.92 2.54 5.66
N LYS A 60 7.91 1.36 5.04
CA LYS A 60 8.91 0.98 4.02
C LYS A 60 8.88 1.93 2.82
N PHE A 61 7.69 2.22 2.33
CA PHE A 61 7.47 3.08 1.17
C PHE A 61 7.96 4.52 1.43
N ILE A 62 7.58 5.10 2.58
CA ILE A 62 7.99 6.46 3.00
C ILE A 62 9.48 6.52 3.29
N LYS A 63 10.04 5.55 4.02
CA LYS A 63 11.48 5.55 4.36
C LYS A 63 12.35 5.65 3.11
N LYS A 64 11.97 4.95 2.03
CA LYS A 64 12.72 5.03 0.76
C LYS A 64 12.51 6.36 0.06
N ALA A 65 11.29 6.89 0.06
CA ALA A 65 11.02 8.22 -0.49
C ALA A 65 11.85 9.28 0.25
N CYS A 66 11.85 9.28 1.58
CA CYS A 66 12.66 10.18 2.40
C CYS A 66 14.17 9.95 2.25
N GLN A 67 14.62 8.70 2.03
CA GLN A 67 16.03 8.44 1.74
C GLN A 67 16.49 9.13 0.46
N LEU A 68 15.64 9.20 -0.58
CA LEU A 68 15.98 9.92 -1.81
C LEU A 68 16.14 11.43 -1.56
N PHE A 69 15.29 12.02 -0.71
CA PHE A 69 15.34 13.45 -0.37
C PHE A 69 16.47 13.85 0.59
N LEU A 70 17.20 12.89 1.20
CA LEU A 70 18.32 13.17 2.12
C LEU A 70 19.67 13.29 1.40
N PHE A 71 19.75 12.94 0.13
CA PHE A 71 20.98 12.97 -0.68
C PHE A 71 20.89 13.92 -1.89
N ASP A 72 19.83 14.74 -1.95
CA ASP A 72 19.71 15.93 -2.80
C ASP A 72 19.99 17.19 -1.96
#